data_AF-A0A0C9UU01-F1
#
_entry.id   AF-A0A0C9UU01-F1
#
_cell.length_a   1.000
_cell.length_b   1.000
_cell.length_c   1.000
_cell.angle_alpha   90.00
_cell.angle_beta   90.00
_cell.angle_gamma   90.00
#
_symmetry.space_group_name_H-M   'P 1'
#
loop_
_entity.id
_entity.type
_entity.pdbx_description
1 polymer ?
#
loop_
_entity_poly.entity_id
_entity_poly.type
_entity_poly.pdbx_seq_one_letter_code
_entity_poly.pdbx_strand_id
1 'polypeptide(L)'
;ITRSGIKGLPSLINACLLSSAWSAGSSDLYISSRALYALALSGNAPKVFLKTTRHGLPLAAVAFSALSGCLAYMAVSSSAGKVFGWFANMTAIAGLMSWFGICLTYLRFSAGLKAQGIDRRSLPYRAPFQPYVAWYGMIAPIIICLFSGFQVFIKGSWATDVFVTNYLPLALFPIMYFVSRLFHYRRPMIKPKEMDFYTGLEEIEAVSYDEPPPRNFLEHFWGWLVRGV
;
A
#
# COMPACT_ATOMS: atom_id res chain seq x y z
N ILE A 1 16.66 24.62 18.47
CA ILE A 1 16.63 25.68 17.43
C ILE A 1 16.58 27.08 18.05
N THR A 2 15.71 27.34 19.04
CA THR A 2 15.66 28.63 19.74
C THR A 2 16.92 28.94 20.58
N ARG A 3 17.68 27.90 20.99
CA ARG A 3 18.92 28.03 21.76
C ARG A 3 20.16 28.45 20.94
N SER A 4 20.12 28.36 19.61
CA SER A 4 21.28 28.60 18.75
C SER A 4 21.38 30.02 18.19
N GLY A 5 20.42 30.91 18.46
CA GLY A 5 20.50 32.34 18.12
C GLY A 5 20.48 32.71 16.63
N ILE A 6 20.48 31.73 15.71
CA ILE A 6 20.49 31.96 14.27
C ILE A 6 19.10 32.45 13.81
N LYS A 7 19.02 33.75 13.51
CA LYS A 7 17.83 34.37 12.90
C LYS A 7 17.63 33.79 11.49
N GLY A 8 16.45 33.24 11.21
CA GLY A 8 16.06 32.69 9.89
C GLY A 8 16.07 31.15 9.77
N LEU A 9 16.83 30.42 10.62
CA LEU A 9 16.84 28.95 10.61
C LEU A 9 15.45 28.32 10.85
N PRO A 10 14.60 28.83 11.78
CA PRO A 10 13.24 28.31 11.94
C PRO A 10 12.38 28.48 10.67
N SER A 11 12.49 29.62 9.99
CA SER A 11 11.71 29.89 8.78
C SER A 11 12.14 29.02 7.61
N LEU A 12 13.44 28.76 7.46
CA LEU A 12 13.96 27.84 6.45
C LEU A 12 13.46 26.41 6.70
N ILE A 13 13.55 25.92 7.94
CA ILE A 13 13.06 24.58 8.30
C ILE A 13 11.56 24.47 8.02
N ASN A 14 10.77 25.47 8.41
CA ASN A 14 9.34 25.49 8.13
C ASN A 14 9.04 25.50 6.62
N ALA A 15 9.79 26.28 5.83
CA ALA A 15 9.64 26.28 4.37
C ALA A 15 9.92 24.89 3.79
N CYS A 16 11.01 24.24 4.18
CA CYS A 16 11.34 22.88 3.75
C CYS A 16 10.26 21.86 4.14
N LEU A 17 9.76 21.93 5.38
CA LEU A 17 8.69 21.04 5.86
C LEU A 17 7.39 21.24 5.08
N LEU A 18 6.99 22.49 4.83
CA LEU A 18 5.79 22.80 4.06
C LEU A 18 5.91 22.36 2.60
N SER A 19 7.05 22.60 1.95
CA SER A 19 7.31 22.12 0.58
C SER A 19 7.30 20.59 0.50
N SER A 20 7.91 19.91 1.46
CA SER A 20 7.89 18.44 1.54
C SER A 20 6.48 17.90 1.76
N ALA A 21 5.71 18.49 2.67
CA ALA A 21 4.34 18.07 2.95
C ALA A 21 3.42 18.31 1.74
N TRP A 22 3.58 19.44 1.04
CA TRP A 22 2.85 19.75 -0.18
C TRP A 22 3.15 18.73 -1.29
N SER A 23 4.42 18.40 -1.49
CA SER A 23 4.85 17.39 -2.46
C SER A 23 4.24 16.02 -2.14
N ALA A 24 4.39 15.57 -0.89
CA ALA A 24 3.86 14.28 -0.45
C ALA A 24 2.33 14.20 -0.62
N GLY A 25 1.60 15.23 -0.16
CA GLY A 25 0.14 15.27 -0.29
C GLY A 25 -0.35 15.28 -1.75
N SER A 26 0.37 15.97 -2.64
CA SER A 26 0.04 15.96 -4.08
C SER A 26 0.26 14.57 -4.70
N SER A 27 1.37 13.92 -4.35
CA SER A 27 1.68 12.55 -4.79
C SER A 27 0.67 11.53 -4.27
N ASP A 28 0.31 11.59 -2.99
CA ASP A 28 -0.65 10.67 -2.38
C ASP A 28 -2.05 10.83 -2.98
N LEU A 29 -2.49 12.07 -3.25
CA LEU A 29 -3.77 12.34 -3.92
C LEU A 29 -3.81 11.76 -5.34
N TYR A 30 -2.69 11.86 -6.07
CA TYR A 30 -2.57 11.27 -7.40
C TYR A 30 -2.62 9.73 -7.33
N ILE A 31 -1.84 9.12 -6.44
CA ILE A 31 -1.77 7.66 -6.30
C ILE A 31 -3.13 7.10 -5.84
N SER A 32 -3.76 7.70 -4.84
CA SER A 32 -5.04 7.22 -4.30
C SER A 32 -6.16 7.27 -5.34
N SER A 33 -6.25 8.36 -6.10
CA SER A 33 -7.28 8.52 -7.13
C SER A 33 -7.09 7.54 -8.30
N ARG A 34 -5.84 7.27 -8.70
CA ARG A 34 -5.52 6.29 -9.75
C ARG A 34 -5.70 4.85 -9.27
N ALA A 35 -5.35 4.54 -8.03
CA ALA A 35 -5.62 3.24 -7.44
C ALA A 35 -7.14 2.96 -7.39
N LEU A 36 -7.95 3.95 -6.99
CA LEU A 36 -9.40 3.82 -6.96
C LEU A 36 -10.01 3.68 -8.37
N TYR A 37 -9.48 4.40 -9.35
CA TYR A 37 -9.84 4.24 -10.76
C TYR A 37 -9.51 2.83 -11.28
N ALA A 38 -8.30 2.33 -11.00
CA ALA A 38 -7.88 1.00 -11.39
C ALA A 38 -8.73 -0.09 -10.74
N LEU A 39 -9.09 0.07 -9.46
CA LEU A 39 -10.04 -0.83 -8.78
C LEU A 39 -11.40 -0.83 -9.49
N ALA A 40 -11.90 0.34 -9.92
CA ALA A 40 -13.16 0.42 -10.66
C ALA A 40 -13.06 -0.23 -12.05
N LEU A 41 -11.91 -0.14 -12.73
CA LEU A 41 -11.67 -0.82 -14.01
C LEU A 41 -11.72 -2.34 -13.85
N SER A 42 -11.14 -2.87 -12.77
CA SER A 42 -11.22 -4.29 -12.43
C SER A 42 -12.57 -4.72 -11.85
N GLY A 43 -13.57 -3.84 -11.76
CA GLY A 43 -14.89 -4.15 -11.18
C GLY A 43 -14.90 -4.28 -9.65
N ASN A 44 -13.82 -3.89 -8.97
CA ASN A 44 -13.66 -3.90 -7.51
C ASN A 44 -14.19 -2.64 -6.81
N ALA A 45 -14.57 -1.60 -7.57
CA ALA A 45 -15.13 -0.37 -7.04
C ALA A 45 -16.30 0.13 -7.92
N PRO A 46 -17.20 0.99 -7.38
CA PRO A 46 -18.33 1.52 -8.12
C PRO A 46 -17.94 2.20 -9.44
N LYS A 47 -18.73 1.96 -10.49
CA LYS A 47 -18.51 2.51 -11.85
C LYS A 47 -18.47 4.04 -11.92
N VAL A 48 -18.94 4.75 -10.89
CA VAL A 48 -18.83 6.21 -10.81
C VAL A 48 -17.38 6.69 -10.91
N PHE A 49 -16.43 5.90 -10.39
CA PHE A 49 -15.01 6.25 -10.41
C PHE A 49 -14.37 6.09 -11.78
N LEU A 50 -15.01 5.40 -12.73
CA LEU A 50 -14.51 5.24 -14.11
C LEU A 50 -14.69 6.50 -14.97
N LYS A 51 -15.50 7.46 -14.54
CA LYS A 51 -15.75 8.69 -15.31
C LYS A 51 -14.51 9.56 -15.31
N THR A 52 -13.91 9.73 -16.49
CA THR A 52 -12.76 10.62 -16.70
C THR A 52 -13.14 11.87 -17.45
N THR A 53 -12.42 12.97 -17.21
CA THR A 53 -12.50 14.17 -18.06
C THR A 53 -11.89 13.90 -19.45
N ARG A 54 -12.01 14.86 -20.37
CA ARG A 54 -11.39 14.82 -21.71
C ARG A 54 -9.88 14.60 -21.71
N HIS A 55 -9.21 14.92 -20.60
CA HIS A 55 -7.76 14.74 -20.42
C HIS A 55 -7.42 13.48 -19.61
N GLY A 56 -8.38 12.56 -19.40
CA GLY A 56 -8.15 11.29 -18.71
C GLY A 56 -8.04 11.40 -17.18
N LEU A 57 -8.51 12.51 -16.57
CA LEU A 57 -8.51 12.69 -15.11
C LEU A 57 -9.78 12.08 -14.48
N PRO A 58 -9.68 11.09 -13.58
CA PRO A 58 -10.85 10.49 -12.92
C PRO A 58 -11.39 11.40 -11.81
N LEU A 59 -12.18 12.41 -12.18
CA LEU A 59 -12.59 13.50 -11.29
C LEU A 59 -13.31 13.02 -10.03
N ALA A 60 -14.19 12.02 -10.15
CA ALA A 60 -14.90 11.45 -9.01
C ALA A 60 -13.94 10.79 -8.00
N ALA A 61 -12.89 10.12 -8.48
CA ALA A 61 -11.90 9.46 -7.62
C ALA A 61 -10.97 10.49 -6.95
N VAL A 62 -10.63 11.57 -7.67
CA VAL A 62 -9.86 12.70 -7.12
C VAL A 62 -10.67 13.41 -6.03
N ALA A 63 -11.93 13.75 -6.29
CA ALA A 63 -12.80 14.41 -5.32
C ALA A 63 -12.97 13.55 -4.05
N PHE A 64 -13.25 12.25 -4.21
CA PHE A 64 -13.36 11.33 -3.09
C PHE A 64 -12.07 11.25 -2.26
N SER A 65 -10.91 11.17 -2.92
CA SER A 65 -9.62 11.16 -2.23
C SER A 65 -9.37 12.47 -1.47
N ALA A 66 -9.69 13.61 -2.09
CA ALA A 66 -9.51 14.94 -1.50
C ALA A 66 -10.39 15.18 -0.27
N LEU A 67 -11.57 14.54 -0.16
CA LEU A 67 -12.42 14.61 1.02
C LEU A 67 -11.72 14.13 2.29
N SER A 68 -10.75 13.20 2.18
CA SER A 68 -9.94 12.77 3.32
C SER A 68 -9.14 13.92 3.92
N GLY A 69 -8.76 14.92 3.12
CA GLY A 69 -8.08 16.13 3.58
C GLY A 69 -8.95 17.00 4.51
N CYS A 70 -10.28 16.92 4.42
CA CYS A 70 -11.18 17.62 5.34
C CYS A 70 -11.01 17.15 6.79
N LEU A 71 -10.49 15.94 7.01
CA LEU A 71 -10.18 15.44 8.35
C LEU A 71 -9.08 16.25 9.05
N ALA A 72 -8.26 17.02 8.31
CA ALA A 72 -7.28 17.92 8.89
C ALA A 72 -7.92 19.00 9.79
N TYR A 73 -9.19 19.36 9.57
CA TYR A 73 -9.92 20.32 10.41
C TYR A 73 -10.14 19.82 11.85
N MET A 74 -9.95 18.53 12.14
CA MET A 74 -9.93 18.02 13.52
C MET A 74 -8.83 18.68 14.38
N ALA A 75 -7.76 19.19 13.76
CA ALA A 75 -6.73 19.94 14.46
C ALA A 75 -7.18 21.31 14.98
N VAL A 76 -8.38 21.78 14.60
CA VAL A 76 -8.97 23.01 15.14
C VAL A 76 -9.55 22.78 16.54
N SER A 77 -10.18 21.62 16.77
CA SER A 77 -10.81 21.28 18.05
C SER A 77 -9.88 20.51 19.00
N SER A 78 -8.84 19.86 18.47
CA SER A 78 -7.85 19.07 19.20
C SER A 78 -6.42 19.56 18.91
N SER A 79 -5.44 19.23 19.76
CA SER A 79 -4.04 19.58 19.47
C SER A 79 -3.57 18.96 18.15
N ALA A 80 -2.97 19.79 17.27
CA ALA A 80 -2.46 19.35 15.97
C ALA A 80 -1.50 18.17 16.07
N GLY A 81 -0.66 18.12 17.10
CA GLY A 81 0.25 17.00 17.33
C GLY A 81 -0.48 15.69 17.66
N LYS A 82 -1.60 15.77 18.38
CA LYS A 82 -2.43 14.60 18.72
C LYS A 82 -3.11 14.05 17.47
N VAL A 83 -3.72 14.92 16.67
CA VAL A 83 -4.40 14.57 15.41
C VAL A 83 -3.41 14.00 14.39
N PHE A 84 -2.23 14.59 14.29
CA PHE A 84 -1.15 14.04 13.47
C PHE A 84 -0.78 12.63 13.91
N GLY A 85 -0.59 12.40 15.22
CA GLY A 85 -0.30 11.07 15.76
C GLY A 85 -1.38 10.03 15.44
N TRP A 86 -2.65 10.40 15.51
CA TRP A 86 -3.78 9.54 15.10
C TRP A 86 -3.66 9.09 13.64
N PHE A 87 -3.49 10.03 12.70
CA PHE A 87 -3.38 9.68 11.28
C PHE A 87 -2.07 8.97 10.94
N ALA A 88 -0.96 9.32 11.60
CA ALA A 88 0.31 8.62 11.43
C ALA A 88 0.19 7.13 11.81
N ASN A 89 -0.42 6.84 12.96
CA ASN A 89 -0.67 5.46 13.40
C ASN A 89 -1.62 4.73 12.45
N MET A 90 -2.71 5.38 12.06
CA MET A 90 -3.70 4.80 11.15
C MET A 90 -3.09 4.43 9.79
N THR A 91 -2.27 5.33 9.21
CA THR A 91 -1.56 5.11 7.94
C THR A 91 -0.50 4.02 8.07
N ALA A 92 0.24 3.96 9.18
CA ALA A 92 1.24 2.90 9.40
C ALA A 92 0.59 1.51 9.38
N ILE A 93 -0.55 1.35 10.05
CA ILE A 93 -1.28 0.07 10.12
C ILE A 93 -1.94 -0.25 8.79
N ALA A 94 -2.52 0.72 8.10
CA ALA A 94 -3.04 0.53 6.74
C ALA A 94 -1.94 0.09 5.75
N GLY A 95 -0.73 0.65 5.90
CA GLY A 95 0.45 0.23 5.14
C GLY A 95 0.85 -1.21 5.44
N LEU A 96 0.93 -1.59 6.72
CA LEU A 96 1.20 -2.96 7.15
C LEU A 96 0.17 -3.97 6.62
N MET A 97 -1.11 -3.58 6.59
CA MET A 97 -2.16 -4.42 5.99
C MET A 97 -2.05 -4.53 4.46
N SER A 98 -1.56 -3.49 3.79
CA SER A 98 -1.22 -3.57 2.36
C SER A 98 -0.10 -4.60 2.12
N TRP A 99 0.96 -4.58 2.93
CA TRP A 99 2.03 -5.59 2.87
C TRP A 99 1.52 -7.01 3.11
N PHE A 100 0.63 -7.20 4.08
CA PHE A 100 -0.06 -8.46 4.30
C PHE A 100 -0.80 -8.94 3.03
N GLY A 101 -1.58 -8.06 2.40
CA GLY A 101 -2.32 -8.36 1.17
C GLY A 101 -1.41 -8.73 -0.02
N ILE A 102 -0.29 -8.03 -0.17
CA ILE A 102 0.73 -8.34 -1.19
C ILE A 102 1.30 -9.74 -0.96
N CYS A 103 1.72 -10.05 0.27
CA CYS A 103 2.30 -11.35 0.60
C CYS A 103 1.29 -12.50 0.43
N LEU A 104 0.04 -12.29 0.85
CA LEU A 104 -1.04 -13.27 0.67
C LEU A 104 -1.28 -13.55 -0.83
N THR A 105 -1.34 -12.50 -1.65
CA THR A 105 -1.53 -12.63 -3.10
C THR A 105 -0.35 -13.36 -3.73
N TYR A 106 0.88 -13.05 -3.32
CA TYR A 106 2.08 -13.74 -3.78
C TYR A 106 2.10 -15.23 -3.41
N LEU A 107 1.73 -15.59 -2.18
CA LEU A 107 1.67 -17.00 -1.76
C LEU A 107 0.67 -17.79 -2.62
N ARG A 108 -0.47 -17.17 -2.97
CA ARG A 108 -1.44 -17.77 -3.89
C ARG A 108 -0.90 -17.90 -5.31
N PHE A 109 -0.24 -16.85 -5.82
CA PHE A 109 0.42 -16.85 -7.13
C PHE A 109 1.47 -17.98 -7.21
N SER A 110 2.35 -18.08 -6.22
CA SER A 110 3.36 -19.15 -6.14
C SER A 110 2.75 -20.54 -6.03
N ALA A 111 1.62 -20.70 -5.34
CA ALA A 111 0.91 -21.97 -5.27
C ALA A 111 0.28 -22.34 -6.63
N GLY A 112 -0.22 -21.36 -7.38
CA GLY A 112 -0.76 -21.55 -8.74
C GLY A 112 0.32 -22.02 -9.73
N LEU A 113 1.47 -21.35 -9.76
CA LEU A 113 2.61 -21.77 -10.59
C LEU A 113 3.02 -23.22 -10.30
N LYS A 114 3.17 -23.55 -9.02
CA LYS A 114 3.54 -24.91 -8.59
C LYS A 114 2.48 -25.95 -9.00
N ALA A 115 1.20 -25.61 -8.92
CA ALA A 115 0.10 -26.51 -9.25
C ALA A 115 -0.02 -26.78 -10.77
N GLN A 116 0.47 -25.86 -11.61
CA GLN A 116 0.45 -25.97 -13.07
C GLN A 116 1.81 -26.37 -13.67
N GLY A 117 2.84 -26.57 -12.84
CA GLY A 117 4.17 -26.98 -13.29
C GLY A 117 4.99 -25.88 -13.96
N ILE A 118 4.60 -24.60 -13.79
CA ILE A 118 5.35 -23.46 -14.33
C ILE A 118 6.56 -23.21 -13.42
N ASP A 119 7.76 -23.31 -13.98
CA ASP A 119 9.00 -23.05 -13.23
C ASP A 119 9.11 -21.57 -12.89
N ARG A 120 9.42 -21.25 -11.64
CA ARG A 120 9.67 -19.87 -11.18
C ARG A 120 10.84 -19.22 -11.90
N ARG A 121 11.73 -20.00 -12.51
CA ARG A 121 12.84 -19.50 -13.34
C ARG A 121 12.39 -18.91 -14.67
N SER A 122 11.17 -19.18 -15.13
CA SER A 122 10.63 -18.55 -16.34
C SER A 122 10.19 -17.11 -16.10
N LEU A 123 10.07 -16.67 -14.85
CA LEU A 123 9.66 -15.30 -14.52
C LEU A 123 10.83 -14.33 -14.75
N PRO A 124 10.57 -13.11 -15.28
CA PRO A 124 11.60 -12.08 -15.47
C PRO A 124 12.36 -11.73 -14.18
N TYR A 125 11.66 -11.76 -13.04
CA TYR A 125 12.23 -11.54 -11.73
C TYR A 125 11.81 -12.61 -10.73
N ARG A 126 12.78 -13.07 -9.93
CA ARG A 126 12.55 -14.00 -8.82
C ARG A 126 13.13 -13.40 -7.54
N ALA A 127 12.28 -13.28 -6.52
CA ALA A 127 12.77 -12.91 -5.20
C ALA A 127 13.46 -14.11 -4.53
N PRO A 128 14.60 -13.87 -3.86
CA PRO A 128 15.33 -14.91 -3.14
C PRO A 128 14.58 -15.35 -1.88
N PHE A 129 14.89 -16.56 -1.38
CA PHE A 129 14.32 -17.13 -0.14
C PHE A 129 12.79 -17.30 -0.10
N GLN A 130 12.13 -17.25 -1.25
CA GLN A 130 10.70 -17.51 -1.36
C GLN A 130 10.41 -19.02 -1.31
N PRO A 131 9.39 -19.47 -0.57
CA PRO A 131 8.27 -18.68 -0.03
C PRO A 131 8.42 -18.21 1.44
N TYR A 132 9.56 -18.47 2.10
CA TYR A 132 9.72 -18.17 3.54
C TYR A 132 9.59 -16.68 3.85
N VAL A 133 10.17 -15.82 3.00
CA VAL A 133 10.07 -14.36 3.14
C VAL A 133 8.63 -13.88 3.00
N ALA A 134 7.83 -14.47 2.09
CA ALA A 134 6.41 -14.14 1.96
C ALA A 134 5.59 -14.56 3.19
N TRP A 135 5.90 -15.68 3.84
CA TRP A 135 5.27 -16.05 5.11
C TRP A 135 5.61 -15.08 6.24
N TYR A 136 6.88 -14.66 6.33
CA TYR A 136 7.30 -13.63 7.28
C TYR A 136 6.57 -12.30 7.03
N GLY A 137 6.56 -11.83 5.78
CA GLY A 137 5.88 -10.59 5.37
C GLY A 137 4.36 -10.64 5.50
N MET A 138 3.78 -11.83 5.70
CA MET A 138 2.36 -12.00 6.02
C MET A 138 2.12 -12.02 7.53
N ILE A 139 2.93 -12.76 8.31
CA ILE A 139 2.69 -12.95 9.75
C ILE A 139 3.17 -11.73 10.56
N ALA A 140 4.32 -11.16 10.23
CA ALA A 140 4.91 -10.06 11.00
C ALA A 140 4.01 -8.81 11.05
N PRO A 141 3.40 -8.34 9.95
CA PRO A 141 2.47 -7.22 10.01
C PRO A 141 1.29 -7.44 10.94
N ILE A 142 0.71 -8.66 10.98
CA ILE A 142 -0.41 -8.98 11.88
C ILE A 142 0.03 -8.81 13.33
N ILE A 143 1.18 -9.38 13.70
CA ILE A 143 1.73 -9.29 15.06
C ILE A 143 1.97 -7.82 15.43
N ILE A 144 2.63 -7.05 14.56
CA ILE A 144 2.91 -5.64 14.80
C ILE A 144 1.62 -4.84 15.01
N CYS A 145 0.62 -5.04 14.15
CA CYS A 145 -0.68 -4.36 14.26
C CYS A 145 -1.42 -4.70 15.57
N LEU A 146 -1.33 -5.95 16.05
CA LEU A 146 -1.94 -6.33 17.32
C LEU A 146 -1.31 -5.61 18.51
N PHE A 147 0.02 -5.44 18.50
CA PHE A 147 0.76 -4.77 19.58
C PHE A 147 0.77 -3.24 19.47
N SER A 148 0.51 -2.66 18.29
CA SER A 148 0.57 -1.21 18.05
C SER A 148 -0.29 -0.38 19.01
N GLY A 149 -1.50 -0.86 19.34
CA GLY A 149 -2.44 -0.18 20.24
C GLY A 149 -2.53 -0.79 21.64
N PHE A 150 -1.58 -1.67 22.04
CA PHE A 150 -1.71 -2.52 23.22
C PHE A 150 -1.96 -1.75 24.53
N GLN A 151 -1.44 -0.52 24.64
CA GLN A 151 -1.62 0.34 25.82
C GLN A 151 -3.09 0.58 26.18
N VAL A 152 -4.00 0.56 25.19
CA VAL A 152 -5.44 0.72 25.42
C VAL A 152 -6.02 -0.38 26.30
N PHE A 153 -5.41 -1.58 26.29
CA PHE A 153 -5.87 -2.72 27.09
C PHE A 153 -5.29 -2.74 28.52
N ILE A 154 -4.39 -1.81 28.86
CA ILE A 154 -3.85 -1.68 30.21
C ILE A 154 -4.89 -0.99 31.09
N LYS A 155 -5.12 -1.53 32.30
CA LYS A 155 -6.09 -1.01 33.26
C LYS A 155 -5.82 0.47 33.56
N GLY A 156 -6.81 1.33 33.27
CA GLY A 156 -6.72 2.78 33.49
C GLY A 156 -6.20 3.59 32.30
N SER A 157 -5.86 2.96 31.17
CA SER A 157 -5.30 3.61 29.98
C SER A 157 -6.23 3.58 28.75
N TRP A 158 -7.54 3.47 28.98
CA TRP A 158 -8.51 3.42 27.88
C TRP A 158 -8.55 4.75 27.11
N ALA A 159 -8.22 4.68 25.83
CA ALA A 159 -8.21 5.81 24.91
C ALA A 159 -8.91 5.41 23.60
N THR A 160 -10.18 5.81 23.46
CA THR A 160 -11.03 5.44 22.32
C THR A 160 -10.45 5.89 20.98
N ASP A 161 -9.83 7.08 20.97
CA ASP A 161 -9.14 7.64 19.81
C ASP A 161 -7.95 6.78 19.35
N VAL A 162 -7.11 6.34 20.29
CA VAL A 162 -5.99 5.44 20.00
C VAL A 162 -6.48 4.06 19.56
N PHE A 163 -7.55 3.55 20.20
CA PHE A 163 -8.17 2.27 19.83
C PHE A 163 -8.66 2.29 18.38
N VAL A 164 -9.46 3.29 18.02
CA VAL A 164 -10.03 3.39 16.67
C VAL A 164 -8.93 3.58 15.64
N THR A 165 -7.99 4.50 15.87
CA THR A 165 -6.93 4.79 14.90
C THR A 165 -5.97 3.61 14.70
N ASN A 166 -5.75 2.77 15.73
CA ASN A 166 -4.90 1.60 15.60
C ASN A 166 -5.64 0.35 15.06
N TYR A 167 -6.84 0.05 15.55
CA TYR A 167 -7.50 -1.22 15.25
C TYR A 167 -8.53 -1.13 14.13
N LEU A 168 -9.01 0.07 13.76
CA LEU A 168 -9.95 0.21 12.65
C LEU A 168 -9.33 -0.25 11.32
N PRO A 169 -8.12 0.16 10.89
CA PRO A 169 -7.57 -0.31 9.61
C PRO A 169 -7.32 -1.81 9.58
N LEU A 170 -6.91 -2.39 10.72
CA LEU A 170 -6.72 -3.83 10.89
C LEU A 170 -8.03 -4.59 10.67
N ALA A 171 -9.13 -4.11 11.25
CA ALA A 171 -10.46 -4.72 11.09
C ALA A 171 -11.08 -4.41 9.71
N LEU A 172 -10.82 -3.23 9.16
CA LEU A 172 -11.41 -2.78 7.89
C LEU A 172 -10.93 -3.64 6.72
N PHE A 173 -9.68 -4.09 6.71
CA PHE A 173 -9.13 -4.94 5.65
C PHE A 173 -9.95 -6.23 5.42
N PRO A 174 -10.15 -7.12 6.41
CA PRO A 174 -10.98 -8.31 6.22
C PRO A 174 -12.44 -7.95 5.95
N ILE A 175 -12.98 -6.91 6.58
CA ILE A 175 -14.36 -6.46 6.30
C ILE A 175 -14.53 -6.09 4.83
N MET A 176 -13.66 -5.26 4.28
CA MET A 176 -13.69 -4.86 2.87
C MET A 176 -13.54 -6.06 1.95
N TYR A 177 -12.67 -7.01 2.30
CA TYR A 177 -12.51 -8.26 1.55
C TYR A 177 -13.81 -9.08 1.53
N PHE A 178 -14.44 -9.32 2.69
CA PHE A 178 -15.68 -10.09 2.79
C PHE A 178 -16.88 -9.37 2.16
N VAL A 179 -16.98 -8.04 2.30
CA VAL A 179 -18.01 -7.22 1.65
C VAL A 179 -17.86 -7.30 0.13
N SER A 180 -16.64 -7.10 -0.39
CA SER A 180 -16.38 -7.26 -1.83
C SER A 180 -16.74 -8.68 -2.31
N ARG A 181 -16.41 -9.69 -1.52
CA ARG A 181 -16.76 -11.08 -1.83
C ARG A 181 -18.28 -11.33 -1.82
N LEU A 182 -19.02 -10.83 -0.84
CA LEU A 182 -20.46 -11.07 -0.73
C LEU A 182 -21.25 -10.34 -1.82
N PHE A 183 -20.89 -9.09 -2.12
CA PHE A 183 -21.65 -8.24 -3.03
C PHE A 183 -21.17 -8.29 -4.48
N HIS A 184 -19.87 -8.42 -4.74
CA HIS A 184 -19.30 -8.33 -6.10
C HIS A 184 -18.83 -9.70 -6.62
N TYR A 185 -18.12 -10.48 -5.80
CA TYR A 185 -17.55 -11.78 -6.20
C TYR A 185 -18.32 -12.95 -5.61
N ARG A 186 -19.51 -13.22 -6.15
CA ARG A 186 -20.28 -14.45 -5.84
C ARG A 186 -19.59 -15.73 -6.33
N ARG A 187 -18.38 -15.64 -6.91
CA ARG A 187 -17.61 -16.79 -7.39
C ARG A 187 -16.71 -17.33 -6.27
N PRO A 188 -16.54 -18.67 -6.18
CA PRO A 188 -15.57 -19.25 -5.24
C PRO A 188 -14.16 -18.77 -5.56
N MET A 189 -13.26 -18.80 -4.57
CA MET A 189 -11.84 -18.54 -4.80
C MET A 189 -11.33 -19.45 -5.91
N ILE A 190 -10.66 -18.88 -6.90
CA ILE A 190 -10.07 -19.62 -8.02
C ILE A 190 -9.06 -20.62 -7.46
N LYS A 191 -9.20 -21.90 -7.84
CA LYS A 191 -8.29 -22.95 -7.40
C LYS A 191 -6.92 -22.74 -8.04
N PRO A 192 -5.81 -23.11 -7.38
CA PRO A 192 -4.47 -22.95 -7.94
C PRO A 192 -4.28 -23.52 -9.37
N LYS A 193 -4.95 -24.64 -9.69
CA LYS A 193 -4.91 -25.27 -11.03
C LYS A 193 -5.70 -24.53 -12.11
N GLU A 194 -6.62 -23.65 -11.73
CA GLU A 194 -7.52 -22.91 -12.62
C GLU A 194 -7.11 -21.43 -12.76
N MET A 195 -5.97 -21.03 -12.16
CA MET A 195 -5.46 -19.67 -12.27
C MET A 195 -4.97 -19.41 -13.69
N ASP A 196 -5.34 -18.26 -14.25
CA ASP A 196 -4.89 -17.85 -15.58
C ASP A 196 -3.55 -17.09 -15.49
N PHE A 197 -2.55 -17.59 -16.21
CA PHE A 197 -1.21 -17.00 -16.30
C PHE A 197 -0.87 -16.52 -17.71
N TYR A 198 -1.75 -16.70 -18.70
CA TYR A 198 -1.45 -16.46 -20.11
C TYR A 198 -2.21 -15.26 -20.68
N THR A 199 -3.46 -15.05 -20.25
CA THR A 199 -4.26 -13.92 -20.79
C THR A 199 -3.61 -12.58 -20.43
N GLY A 200 -3.39 -11.74 -21.45
CA GLY A 200 -2.78 -10.41 -21.30
C GLY A 200 -1.27 -10.43 -21.11
N LEU A 201 -0.61 -11.61 -21.18
CA LEU A 201 0.83 -11.71 -21.04
C LEU A 201 1.58 -10.95 -22.15
N GLU A 202 1.13 -11.05 -23.40
CA GLU A 202 1.75 -10.36 -24.54
C GLU A 202 1.77 -8.83 -24.37
N GLU A 203 0.69 -8.23 -23.84
CA GLU A 203 0.63 -6.79 -23.57
C GLU A 203 1.61 -6.39 -22.46
N ILE A 204 1.73 -7.22 -21.42
CA ILE A 204 2.67 -7.00 -20.32
C ILE A 204 4.11 -7.14 -20.82
N GLU A 205 4.40 -8.16 -21.62
CA GLU A 205 5.73 -8.39 -22.19
C GLU A 205 6.14 -7.26 -23.14
N ALA A 206 5.21 -6.76 -23.98
CA ALA A 206 5.48 -5.65 -24.89
C ALA A 206 5.80 -4.33 -24.16
N VAL A 207 5.29 -4.13 -22.94
CA VAL A 207 5.57 -2.95 -22.11
C VAL A 207 6.75 -3.19 -21.15
N SER A 208 7.13 -4.45 -20.94
CA SER A 208 8.26 -4.80 -20.09
C SER A 208 9.58 -4.36 -20.75
N TYR A 209 10.39 -3.62 -20.00
CA TYR A 209 11.72 -3.22 -20.43
C TYR A 209 12.70 -4.34 -20.09
N ASP A 210 13.36 -4.90 -21.09
CA ASP A 210 14.54 -5.74 -20.87
C ASP A 210 15.66 -4.88 -20.29
N GLU A 211 16.12 -5.20 -19.09
CA GLU A 211 17.27 -4.52 -18.49
C GLU A 211 18.50 -4.71 -19.39
N PRO A 212 19.17 -3.61 -19.81
CA PRO A 212 20.36 -3.73 -20.62
C PRO A 212 21.43 -4.52 -19.87
N PRO A 213 22.27 -5.31 -20.56
CA PRO A 213 23.32 -6.09 -19.91
C PRO A 213 24.25 -5.19 -19.10
N PRO A 214 24.73 -5.65 -17.93
CA PRO A 214 25.58 -4.85 -17.05
C PRO A 214 26.83 -4.40 -17.81
N ARG A 215 27.13 -3.10 -17.74
CA ARG A 215 28.22 -2.46 -18.50
C ARG A 215 29.54 -2.51 -17.75
N ASN A 216 29.50 -2.52 -16.41
CA ASN A 216 30.67 -2.40 -15.54
C ASN A 216 30.72 -3.50 -14.46
N PHE A 217 31.89 -3.67 -13.83
CA PHE A 217 32.09 -4.62 -12.73
C PHE A 217 31.10 -4.42 -11.56
N LEU A 218 30.78 -3.16 -11.21
CA LEU A 218 29.81 -2.85 -10.16
C LEU A 218 28.40 -3.33 -10.53
N GLU A 219 27.99 -3.17 -11.79
CA GLU A 219 26.68 -3.66 -12.27
C GLU A 219 26.68 -5.18 -12.38
N HIS A 220 27.80 -5.81 -12.73
CA HIS A 220 27.95 -7.27 -12.70
C HIS A 220 27.89 -7.83 -11.28
N PHE A 221 28.57 -7.20 -10.32
CA PHE A 221 28.51 -7.58 -8.91
C PHE A 221 27.11 -7.38 -8.34
N TRP A 222 26.46 -6.25 -8.66
CA TRP A 222 25.07 -5.98 -8.30
C TRP A 222 24.12 -7.01 -8.91
N GLY A 223 24.27 -7.31 -10.20
CA GLY A 223 23.49 -8.33 -10.90
C GLY A 223 23.70 -9.73 -10.33
N TRP A 224 24.94 -10.08 -9.96
CA TRP A 224 25.23 -11.33 -9.25
C TRP A 224 24.56 -11.39 -7.88
N LEU A 225 24.60 -10.30 -7.11
CA LEU A 225 23.96 -10.23 -5.78
C LEU A 225 22.43 -10.33 -5.88
N VAL A 226 21.83 -9.74 -6.92
CA VAL A 226 20.37 -9.77 -7.15
C VAL A 226 19.90 -11.10 -7.75
N ARG A 227 20.68 -11.74 -8.63
CA ARG A 227 20.31 -13.00 -9.33
C ARG A 227 20.79 -14.27 -8.62
N GLY A 228 21.75 -14.13 -7.70
CA GLY A 228 22.54 -15.21 -7.09
C GLY A 228 21.87 -16.02 -5.98
N VAL A 229 20.55 -15.90 -5.79
CA VAL A 229 19.75 -16.75 -4.89
C VAL A 229 18.46 -17.17 -5.57
#